data_AF-A0A6J6F7B7-F1
#
_entry.id   AF-A0A6J6F7B7-F1
#
_cell.length_a   1.000
_cell.length_b   1.000
_cell.length_c   1.000
_cell.angle_alpha   90.00
_cell.angle_beta   90.00
_cell.angle_gamma   90.00
#
_symmetry.space_group_name_H-M   'P 1'
#
loop_
_entity.id
_entity.type
_entity.pdbx_description
1 polymer ?
#
loop_
_entity_poly.entity_id
_entity_poly.type
_entity_poly.pdbx_seq_one_letter_code
_entity_poly.pdbx_strand_id
1 'polypeptide(L)'
;MIDICTRASLRELSTPALLAVLTPVIIGFGIGYLALGAFLAAAIVTGQLMANFLSNAGGAWDNAKKYIEDGNEGGKGSETHKAAVIGDTVGDPFKDTAGPALNPLIKVMNLVSLLVLPAMIELQHNNIRFVVAGAALVVVVGALVVSKRFGSGIEAPAETVNA
;
A
#
# COMPACT_ATOMS: atom_id res chain seq x y z
N MET A 1 -13.01 -11.22 18.07
CA MET A 1 -12.78 -10.12 17.09
C MET A 1 -11.31 -9.77 17.02
N ILE A 2 -10.67 -9.39 18.14
CA ILE A 2 -9.26 -8.97 18.20
C ILE A 2 -8.31 -9.99 17.53
N ASP A 3 -8.31 -11.27 17.94
CA ASP A 3 -7.39 -12.26 17.35
C ASP A 3 -7.57 -12.49 15.85
N ILE A 4 -8.81 -12.40 15.36
CA ILE A 4 -9.13 -12.57 13.94
C ILE A 4 -8.60 -11.37 13.14
N CYS A 5 -8.87 -10.15 13.63
CA CYS A 5 -8.39 -8.91 13.02
C CYS A 5 -6.85 -8.82 13.05
N THR A 6 -6.21 -9.21 14.16
CA THR A 6 -4.75 -9.21 14.30
C THR A 6 -4.08 -10.22 13.37
N ARG A 7 -4.61 -11.44 13.27
CA ARG A 7 -4.06 -12.45 12.36
C ARG A 7 -4.23 -12.03 10.89
N ALA A 8 -5.38 -11.47 10.55
CA ALA A 8 -5.65 -10.96 9.21
C ALA A 8 -4.72 -9.79 8.86
N SER A 9 -4.60 -8.78 9.72
CA SER A 9 -3.77 -7.60 9.44
C SER A 9 -2.29 -7.96 9.25
N LEU A 10 -1.73 -8.81 10.12
CA LEU A 10 -0.33 -9.26 9.97
C LEU A 10 -0.09 -10.03 8.66
N ARG A 11 -1.07 -10.85 8.26
CA ARG A 11 -0.98 -11.60 6.99
C ARG A 11 -1.03 -10.67 5.80
N GLU A 12 -1.98 -9.75 5.76
CA GLU A 12 -2.17 -8.84 4.61
C GLU A 12 -1.05 -7.79 4.51
N LEU A 13 -0.45 -7.36 5.64
CA LEU A 13 0.70 -6.44 5.67
C LEU A 13 2.02 -7.08 5.21
N SER A 14 2.14 -8.41 5.28
CA SER A 14 3.39 -9.10 4.91
C SER A 14 3.77 -8.92 3.43
N THR A 15 2.76 -8.90 2.55
CA THR A 15 2.96 -8.76 1.10
C THR A 15 3.51 -7.39 0.71
N PRO A 16 2.89 -6.26 1.07
CA PRO A 16 3.44 -4.94 0.78
C PRO A 16 4.78 -4.69 1.48
N ALA A 17 5.00 -5.24 2.67
CA ALA A 17 6.29 -5.14 3.35
C ALA A 17 7.41 -5.87 2.58
N LEU A 18 7.16 -7.09 2.10
CA LEU A 18 8.12 -7.84 1.28
C LEU A 18 8.43 -7.12 -0.03
N LEU A 19 7.41 -6.54 -0.68
CA LEU A 19 7.61 -5.73 -1.88
C LEU A 19 8.51 -4.52 -1.61
N ALA A 20 8.28 -3.79 -0.51
CA ALA A 20 9.09 -2.63 -0.15
C ALA A 20 10.56 -3.00 0.12
N VAL A 21 10.84 -4.17 0.68
CA VAL A 21 12.21 -4.60 0.97
C VAL A 21 12.90 -5.19 -0.26
N LEU A 22 12.24 -6.03 -1.04
CA LEU A 22 12.87 -6.79 -2.12
C LEU A 22 12.93 -6.03 -3.45
N THR A 23 12.03 -5.07 -3.69
CA THR A 23 12.04 -4.29 -4.94
C THR A 23 13.34 -3.51 -5.14
N PRO A 24 13.88 -2.79 -4.14
CA PRO A 24 15.20 -2.16 -4.24
C PRO A 24 16.33 -3.13 -4.58
N VAL A 25 16.29 -4.35 -4.01
CA VAL A 25 17.30 -5.40 -4.26
C VAL A 25 17.24 -5.87 -5.70
N ILE A 26 16.04 -6.12 -6.22
CA ILE A 26 15.83 -6.57 -7.61
C ILE A 26 16.34 -5.51 -8.59
N ILE A 27 15.94 -4.24 -8.41
CA ILE A 27 16.34 -3.15 -9.31
C ILE A 27 17.85 -2.88 -9.18
N GLY A 28 18.35 -2.85 -7.95
CA GLY A 28 19.73 -2.51 -7.67
C GLY A 28 20.73 -3.53 -8.22
N PHE A 29 20.55 -4.81 -7.90
CA PHE A 29 21.46 -5.86 -8.36
C PHE A 29 21.17 -6.32 -9.80
N GLY A 30 19.93 -6.20 -10.27
CA GLY A 30 19.52 -6.62 -11.61
C GLY A 30 19.85 -5.61 -12.70
N ILE A 31 19.63 -4.31 -12.45
CA ILE A 31 19.80 -3.24 -13.44
C ILE A 31 21.01 -2.38 -13.08
N GLY A 32 21.09 -1.91 -11.83
CA GLY A 32 22.21 -1.13 -11.33
C GLY A 32 21.80 0.00 -10.39
N TYR A 33 22.79 0.58 -9.71
CA TYR A 33 22.58 1.62 -8.69
C TYR A 33 22.03 2.94 -9.26
N LEU A 34 22.35 3.29 -10.52
CA LEU A 34 21.78 4.48 -11.17
C LEU A 34 20.27 4.32 -11.43
N ALA A 35 19.85 3.13 -11.88
CA ALA A 35 18.45 2.81 -12.09
C ALA A 35 17.68 2.78 -10.75
N LEU A 36 18.31 2.25 -9.69
CA LEU A 36 17.77 2.32 -8.34
C LEU A 36 17.55 3.78 -7.89
N GLY A 37 18.50 4.68 -8.13
CA GLY A 37 18.35 6.11 -7.83
C GLY A 37 17.15 6.75 -8.53
N ALA A 38 16.99 6.51 -9.83
CA ALA A 38 15.84 6.98 -10.60
C ALA A 38 14.51 6.39 -10.10
N PHE A 39 14.50 5.10 -9.76
CA PHE A 39 13.35 4.42 -9.19
C PHE A 39 12.91 5.04 -7.87
N LEU A 40 13.84 5.28 -6.94
CA LEU A 40 13.54 5.89 -5.64
C LEU A 40 13.00 7.31 -5.80
N ALA A 41 13.61 8.12 -6.67
CA ALA A 41 13.11 9.46 -6.94
C ALA A 41 11.66 9.44 -7.44
N ALA A 42 11.35 8.55 -8.40
CA ALA A 42 9.99 8.39 -8.91
C ALA A 42 9.02 7.87 -7.83
N ALA A 43 9.43 6.87 -7.04
CA ALA A 43 8.62 6.29 -5.97
C ALA A 43 8.30 7.30 -4.87
N ILE A 44 9.27 8.16 -4.49
CA ILE A 44 9.06 9.22 -3.50
C ILE A 44 8.05 10.25 -4.03
N VAL A 45 8.24 10.78 -5.23
CA VAL A 45 7.37 11.83 -5.78
C VAL A 45 5.94 11.31 -5.96
N THR A 46 5.79 10.16 -6.61
CA THR A 46 4.47 9.58 -6.87
C THR A 46 3.79 9.10 -5.59
N GLY A 47 4.53 8.43 -4.71
CA GLY A 47 4.03 7.92 -3.45
C GLY A 47 3.62 9.02 -2.48
N GLN A 48 4.38 10.11 -2.39
CA GLN A 48 4.04 11.25 -1.53
C GLN A 48 2.77 11.97 -2.00
N LEU A 49 2.63 12.18 -3.31
CA LEU A 49 1.43 12.78 -3.88
C LEU A 49 0.20 11.89 -3.64
N MET A 50 0.34 10.57 -3.80
CA MET A 50 -0.72 9.61 -3.52
C MET A 50 -1.10 9.59 -2.02
N ALA A 51 -0.11 9.59 -1.11
CA ALA A 51 -0.35 9.63 0.33
C ALA A 51 -1.16 10.86 0.76
N ASN A 52 -0.84 12.01 0.18
CA ASN A 52 -1.57 13.26 0.41
C ASN A 52 -3.00 13.19 -0.17
N PHE A 53 -3.13 12.67 -1.39
CA PHE A 53 -4.44 12.52 -2.04
C PHE A 53 -5.39 11.63 -1.22
N LEU A 54 -4.94 10.45 -0.81
CA LEU A 54 -5.75 9.49 -0.05
C LEU A 54 -6.17 10.06 1.31
N SER A 55 -5.23 10.68 2.03
CA SER A 55 -5.50 11.31 3.33
C SER A 55 -6.52 12.44 3.21
N ASN A 56 -6.37 13.31 2.20
CA ASN A 56 -7.26 14.46 2.02
C ASN A 56 -8.64 14.06 1.50
N ALA A 57 -8.71 13.11 0.57
CA ALA A 57 -9.98 12.62 0.04
C ALA A 57 -10.81 11.94 1.14
N GLY A 58 -10.22 11.05 1.92
CA GLY A 58 -10.91 10.39 3.03
C GLY A 58 -11.32 11.37 4.13
N GLY A 59 -10.45 12.34 4.48
CA GLY A 59 -10.80 13.39 5.44
C GLY A 59 -11.92 14.31 4.95
N ALA A 60 -11.95 14.62 3.65
CA ALA A 60 -13.03 15.43 3.05
C ALA A 60 -14.39 14.71 3.13
N TRP A 61 -14.44 13.40 2.85
CA TRP A 61 -15.67 12.63 2.96
C TRP A 61 -16.17 12.51 4.41
N ASP A 62 -15.29 12.29 5.39
CA ASP A 62 -15.68 12.28 6.82
C ASP A 62 -16.21 13.64 7.26
N ASN A 63 -15.54 14.72 6.87
CA ASN A 63 -15.97 16.08 7.21
C ASN A 63 -17.29 16.45 6.54
N ALA A 64 -17.52 16.02 5.29
CA ALA A 64 -18.79 16.22 4.61
C ALA A 64 -19.95 15.48 5.32
N LYS A 65 -19.72 14.23 5.74
CA LYS A 65 -20.67 13.48 6.55
C LYS A 65 -21.00 14.21 7.85
N LYS A 66 -19.98 14.64 8.62
CA LYS A 66 -20.16 15.40 9.88
C LYS A 66 -20.93 16.70 9.67
N TYR A 67 -20.63 17.43 8.60
CA TYR A 67 -21.32 18.66 8.25
C TYR A 67 -22.84 18.45 8.03
N ILE A 68 -23.22 17.35 7.37
CA ILE A 68 -24.62 16.97 7.18
C ILE A 68 -25.24 16.50 8.49
N GLU A 69 -24.48 15.76 9.32
CA GLU A 69 -24.92 15.30 10.64
C GLU A 69 -25.25 16.44 11.61
N ASP A 70 -24.60 17.60 11.45
CA ASP A 70 -24.86 18.83 12.20
C ASP A 70 -26.17 19.54 11.78
N GLY A 71 -26.91 18.99 10.81
CA GLY A 71 -28.22 19.49 10.38
C GLY A 71 -28.20 20.26 9.05
N ASN A 72 -27.04 20.42 8.43
CA ASN A 72 -26.95 21.00 7.09
C ASN A 72 -27.41 19.98 6.04
N GLU A 73 -27.93 20.47 4.91
CA GLU A 73 -28.35 19.61 3.78
C GLU A 73 -29.32 18.47 4.15
N GLY A 74 -30.22 18.70 5.13
CA GLY A 74 -31.29 17.76 5.49
C GLY A 74 -31.04 16.92 6.74
N GLY A 75 -29.85 16.96 7.34
CA GLY A 75 -29.60 16.33 8.64
C GLY A 75 -29.51 14.80 8.61
N LYS A 76 -29.40 14.18 9.79
CA LYS A 76 -29.29 12.72 9.94
C LYS A 76 -30.52 11.99 9.38
N GLY A 77 -30.28 10.90 8.65
CA GLY A 77 -31.33 10.04 8.10
C GLY A 77 -31.90 10.50 6.75
N SER A 78 -31.46 11.66 6.25
CA SER A 78 -31.77 12.11 4.88
C SER A 78 -31.05 11.26 3.83
N GLU A 79 -31.48 11.38 2.57
CA GLU A 79 -30.79 10.72 1.45
C GLU A 79 -29.37 11.26 1.24
N THR A 80 -29.14 12.55 1.52
CA THR A 80 -27.80 13.16 1.49
C THR A 80 -26.89 12.60 2.58
N HIS A 81 -27.43 12.34 3.79
CA HIS A 81 -26.67 11.70 4.88
C HIS A 81 -26.27 10.27 4.50
N LYS A 82 -27.20 9.47 3.94
CA LYS A 82 -26.89 8.11 3.47
C LYS A 82 -25.78 8.11 2.41
N ALA A 83 -25.83 9.03 1.45
CA ALA A 83 -24.79 9.17 0.44
C ALA A 83 -23.43 9.54 1.05
N ALA A 84 -23.41 10.44 2.04
CA ALA A 84 -22.18 10.84 2.72
C ALA A 84 -21.58 9.71 3.58
N VAL A 85 -22.42 8.87 4.20
CA VAL A 85 -21.97 7.67 4.92
C VAL A 85 -21.27 6.68 3.97
N ILE A 86 -21.80 6.49 2.75
CA ILE A 86 -21.14 5.66 1.74
C ILE A 86 -19.77 6.26 1.36
N GLY A 87 -19.72 7.57 1.15
CA GLY A 87 -18.46 8.28 0.87
C GLY A 87 -17.40 8.09 1.96
N ASP A 88 -17.79 8.24 3.23
CA ASP A 88 -16.88 8.03 4.36
C ASP A 88 -16.44 6.56 4.49
N THR A 89 -17.32 5.60 4.23
CA THR A 89 -16.98 4.16 4.21
C THR A 89 -15.92 3.84 3.15
N VAL A 90 -15.95 4.50 1.99
CA VAL A 90 -14.90 4.41 0.97
C VAL A 90 -13.63 5.16 1.40
N GLY A 91 -13.79 6.27 2.13
CA GLY A 91 -12.70 7.12 2.62
C GLY A 91 -11.91 6.55 3.81
N ASP A 92 -12.51 5.69 4.64
CA ASP A 92 -11.87 5.11 5.83
C ASP A 92 -10.60 4.31 5.48
N PRO A 93 -10.61 3.36 4.52
CA PRO A 93 -9.37 2.71 4.08
C PRO A 93 -8.32 3.68 3.53
N PHE A 94 -8.74 4.82 2.97
CA PHE A 94 -7.83 5.78 2.36
C PHE A 94 -7.11 6.63 3.42
N LYS A 95 -7.85 7.20 4.37
CA LYS A 95 -7.28 8.11 5.39
C LYS A 95 -6.64 7.37 6.57
N ASP A 96 -7.12 6.18 6.93
CA ASP A 96 -6.67 5.48 8.14
C ASP A 96 -5.70 4.33 7.85
N THR A 97 -5.67 3.81 6.62
CA THR A 97 -4.79 2.68 6.26
C THR A 97 -3.81 3.05 5.15
N ALA A 98 -4.29 3.26 3.92
CA ALA A 98 -3.43 3.37 2.74
C ALA A 98 -2.60 4.65 2.70
N GLY A 99 -3.22 5.81 2.98
CA GLY A 99 -2.55 7.11 2.98
C GLY A 99 -1.39 7.16 3.98
N PRO A 100 -1.62 6.91 5.28
CA PRO A 100 -0.56 6.88 6.28
C PRO A 100 0.50 5.79 6.04
N ALA A 101 0.13 4.62 5.47
CA ALA A 101 1.05 3.52 5.25
C ALA A 101 2.08 3.77 4.12
N LEU A 102 1.80 4.65 3.16
CA LEU A 102 2.74 4.97 2.08
C LEU A 102 4.02 5.64 2.60
N ASN A 103 3.92 6.50 3.62
CA ASN A 103 5.06 7.22 4.19
C ASN A 103 6.15 6.28 4.77
N PRO A 104 5.83 5.32 5.67
CA PRO A 104 6.81 4.36 6.15
C PRO A 104 7.27 3.39 5.07
N LEU A 105 6.41 3.02 4.10
CA LEU A 105 6.79 2.15 2.98
C LEU A 105 7.92 2.77 2.14
N ILE A 106 7.79 4.05 1.78
CA ILE A 106 8.84 4.81 1.07
C ILE A 106 10.12 4.89 1.90
N LYS A 107 9.99 5.12 3.21
CA LYS A 107 11.16 5.19 4.11
C LYS A 107 11.90 3.86 4.20
N VAL A 108 11.18 2.74 4.26
CA VAL A 108 11.78 1.39 4.25
C VAL A 108 12.48 1.11 2.93
N MET A 109 11.85 1.42 1.79
CA MET A 109 12.48 1.28 0.47
C MET A 109 13.79 2.06 0.38
N ASN A 110 13.79 3.31 0.82
CA ASN A 110 14.99 4.16 0.83
C ASN A 110 16.08 3.60 1.76
N LEU A 111 15.71 3.18 2.97
CA LEU A 111 16.64 2.63 3.94
C LEU A 111 17.31 1.36 3.40
N VAL A 112 16.51 0.41 2.88
CA VAL A 112 17.04 -0.83 2.32
C VAL A 112 17.97 -0.54 1.16
N SER A 113 17.60 0.38 0.27
CA SER A 113 18.43 0.81 -0.87
C SER A 113 19.81 1.30 -0.45
N LEU A 114 19.87 2.15 0.58
CA LEU A 114 21.13 2.66 1.10
C LEU A 114 21.95 1.58 1.81
N LEU A 115 21.28 0.65 2.50
CA LEU A 115 21.93 -0.45 3.20
C LEU A 115 22.61 -1.43 2.22
N VAL A 116 21.98 -1.71 1.08
CA VAL A 116 22.53 -2.65 0.08
C VAL A 116 23.46 -1.99 -0.93
N LEU A 117 23.50 -0.65 -0.99
CA LEU A 117 24.30 0.10 -1.97
C LEU A 117 25.80 -0.28 -1.98
N PRO A 118 26.51 -0.42 -0.83
CA PRO A 118 27.92 -0.82 -0.85
C PRO A 118 28.13 -2.18 -1.52
N ALA A 119 27.29 -3.16 -1.21
CA ALA A 119 27.34 -4.49 -1.80
C ALA A 119 27.04 -4.46 -3.32
N MET A 120 26.16 -3.57 -3.77
CA MET A 120 25.87 -3.38 -5.19
C MET A 120 27.07 -2.83 -5.96
N ILE A 121 27.83 -1.90 -5.36
CA ILE A 121 29.04 -1.32 -5.96
C ILE A 121 30.15 -2.39 -6.02
N GLU A 122 30.34 -3.15 -4.94
CA GLU A 122 31.34 -4.22 -4.88
C GLU A 122 31.07 -5.35 -5.89
N LEU A 123 29.81 -5.79 -6.01
CA LEU A 123 29.41 -6.86 -6.91
C LEU A 123 29.10 -6.39 -8.33
N GLN A 124 29.38 -5.13 -8.68
CA GLN A 124 28.98 -4.53 -9.96
C GLN A 124 29.48 -5.34 -11.17
N HIS A 125 30.70 -5.88 -11.12
CA HIS A 125 31.31 -6.66 -12.20
C HIS A 125 31.20 -8.18 -11.99
N ASN A 126 30.49 -8.62 -10.95
CA ASN A 126 30.35 -10.03 -10.60
C ASN A 126 28.96 -10.55 -11.03
N ASN A 127 28.93 -11.69 -11.71
CA ASN A 127 27.70 -12.36 -12.13
C ASN A 127 26.79 -12.78 -10.96
N ILE A 128 27.35 -12.88 -9.74
CA ILE A 128 26.58 -13.12 -8.51
C ILE A 128 25.45 -12.10 -8.31
N ARG A 129 25.60 -10.85 -8.79
CA ARG A 129 24.52 -9.85 -8.69
C ARG A 129 23.21 -10.33 -9.31
N PHE A 130 23.28 -11.04 -10.43
CA PHE A 130 22.10 -11.54 -11.12
C PHE A 130 21.48 -12.73 -10.38
N VAL A 131 22.29 -13.52 -9.67
CA VAL A 131 21.79 -14.58 -8.79
C VAL A 131 21.03 -13.97 -7.62
N VAL A 132 21.56 -12.93 -6.99
CA VAL A 132 20.89 -12.20 -5.89
C VAL A 132 19.57 -11.60 -6.37
N ALA A 133 19.58 -10.89 -7.51
CA ALA A 133 18.38 -10.31 -8.11
C ALA A 133 17.34 -11.39 -8.48
N GLY A 134 17.78 -12.50 -9.07
CA GLY A 134 16.92 -13.62 -9.43
C GLY A 134 16.30 -14.30 -8.21
N ALA A 135 17.07 -14.53 -7.15
CA ALA A 135 16.56 -15.08 -5.90
C ALA A 135 15.53 -14.15 -5.25
N ALA A 136 15.80 -12.85 -5.19
CA ALA A 136 14.86 -11.86 -4.67
C ALA A 136 13.55 -11.83 -5.49
N LEU A 137 13.66 -11.90 -6.82
CA LEU A 137 12.51 -11.95 -7.71
C LEU A 137 11.66 -13.22 -7.48
N VAL A 138 12.29 -14.39 -7.32
CA VAL A 138 11.57 -15.64 -7.03
C VAL A 138 10.81 -15.55 -5.71
N VAL A 139 11.42 -14.96 -4.67
CA VAL A 139 10.75 -14.76 -3.38
C VAL A 139 9.55 -13.83 -3.52
N VAL A 140 9.69 -12.70 -4.24
CA VAL A 140 8.58 -11.78 -4.49
C VAL A 140 7.46 -12.44 -5.29
N VAL A 141 7.77 -13.10 -6.39
CA VAL A 141 6.78 -13.77 -7.23
C VAL A 141 6.06 -14.88 -6.46
N GLY A 142 6.82 -15.68 -5.69
CA GLY A 142 6.25 -16.68 -4.79
C GLY A 142 5.29 -16.07 -3.77
N ALA A 143 5.70 -15.00 -3.10
CA ALA A 143 4.85 -14.28 -2.15
C ALA A 143 3.56 -13.76 -2.81
N LEU A 144 3.65 -13.16 -4.01
CA LEU A 144 2.49 -12.67 -4.74
C LEU A 144 1.53 -13.77 -5.17
N VAL A 145 2.04 -14.91 -5.64
CA VAL A 145 1.22 -16.06 -6.05
C VAL A 145 0.49 -16.66 -4.85
N VAL A 146 1.19 -16.79 -3.72
CA VAL A 146 0.63 -17.23 -2.45
C VAL A 146 -0.49 -16.27 -2.03
N SER A 147 -0.22 -14.97 -1.95
CA SER A 147 -1.22 -13.97 -1.54
C SER A 147 -2.44 -13.95 -2.46
N LYS A 148 -2.27 -14.06 -3.79
CA LYS A 148 -3.40 -14.14 -4.74
C LYS A 148 -4.28 -15.37 -4.52
N ARG A 149 -3.68 -16.53 -4.23
CA ARG A 149 -4.42 -17.78 -3.98
C ARG A 149 -5.24 -17.75 -2.68
N PHE A 150 -4.87 -16.89 -1.73
CA PHE A 150 -5.60 -16.72 -0.48
C PHE A 150 -6.61 -15.55 -0.51
N GLY A 151 -6.40 -14.55 -1.39
CA GLY A 151 -7.33 -13.42 -1.58
C GLY A 151 -8.60 -13.77 -2.35
N SER A 152 -8.59 -14.84 -3.17
CA SER A 152 -9.77 -15.29 -3.93
C SER A 152 -10.85 -16.00 -3.09
N GLY A 153 -10.68 -16.08 -1.76
CA GLY A 153 -11.61 -16.78 -0.86
C GLY A 153 -12.55 -15.88 -0.04
N ILE A 154 -12.57 -14.57 -0.30
CA ILE A 154 -13.45 -13.60 0.39
C ILE A 154 -14.21 -12.79 -0.67
N GLU A 155 -15.04 -13.45 -1.49
CA GLU A 155 -16.20 -12.79 -2.08
C GLU A 155 -17.27 -12.71 -0.99
N ALA A 156 -17.52 -11.51 -0.47
CA ALA A 156 -18.69 -11.28 0.34
C ALA A 156 -19.93 -11.56 -0.53
N PRO A 157 -20.91 -12.36 -0.07
CA PRO A 157 -22.15 -12.53 -0.81
C PRO A 157 -22.78 -11.16 -0.98
N ALA A 158 -23.08 -10.77 -2.22
CA ALA A 158 -23.84 -9.58 -2.50
C ALA A 158 -25.19 -9.72 -1.76
N GLU A 159 -25.36 -8.97 -0.68
CA GLU A 159 -26.68 -8.78 -0.08
C GLU A 159 -27.51 -8.04 -1.13
N THR A 160 -28.39 -8.79 -1.79
CA THR A 160 -29.48 -8.24 -2.60
C THR A 160 -30.32 -7.37 -1.69
N VAL A 161 -30.09 -6.06 -1.75
CA VAL A 161 -30.99 -5.05 -1.18
C VAL A 161 -32.30 -5.15 -1.96
N ASN A 162 -33.24 -5.92 -1.42
CA ASN A 162 -34.62 -5.91 -1.89
C ASN A 162 -35.32 -4.66 -1.34
N ALA A 163 -35.98 -3.97 -2.27
CA ALA A 163 -36.71 -2.71 -2.15
C ALA A 163 -37.77 -2.68 -1.03
#